data_AF-A0A0F9DX90-F1
#
_entry.id   AF-A0A0F9DX90-F1
#
_cell.length_a   1.000
_cell.length_b   1.000
_cell.length_c   1.000
_cell.angle_alpha   90.00
_cell.angle_beta   90.00
_cell.angle_gamma   90.00
#
_symmetry.space_group_name_H-M   'P 1'
#
loop_
_entity.id
_entity.type
_entity.pdbx_description
1 polymer ?
#
loop_
_entity_poly.entity_id
_entity_poly.type
_entity_poly.pdbx_seq_one_letter_code
_entity_poly.pdbx_strand_id
1 'polypeptide(L)'
;IQGYYNGLRLDFSHNITINNNTIFDSIEAISLFRSEDSNIKGNYMLDNYYGIMLDTSYNNFLSENNVRNNLLGLGLHDSKENNITRNSFHNSLIGIYVSDNSNNNSFLFNDIVNNSWDGIRIDDSSHNIVSGNFVNNSSKLGLRLNAFSSEHLIYNNTFIGNILNAQDNGTNNQWDNGIIGNFWDDYAGDDLDRDGIGDDHYNISGLAKSVDRFPQILKKPPQIIIENPNTNDLYGYNPPEINITITGLNIDTIWYSLTNETYSTINYTFIGEIDQNTWNSIGNGTLFFNLYVNNSYGLIGSSEVNLRKDVISPLILIHNPIENQEFNFDAPFYNITIIEPNLESIWYTIDNGNTNITITELTGNIYYQAWESAPNGLITIIFYAQDKVGNLAENNIIIIKSTLYNQESKISGYNLIIVSTFFGVILIVIFKKNRIRHR
;
A
#
# COMPACT_ATOMS: atom_id res chain seq x y z
N ILE A 1 26.73 13.44 36.98
CA ILE A 1 27.86 14.27 37.44
C ILE A 1 27.83 15.54 36.62
N GLN A 2 27.71 16.70 37.28
CA GLN A 2 27.87 18.01 36.65
C GLN A 2 29.24 18.54 37.10
N GLY A 3 30.17 18.76 36.18
CA GLY A 3 31.53 19.18 36.49
C GLY A 3 31.88 20.49 35.77
N TYR A 4 32.24 21.54 36.50
CA TYR A 4 32.66 22.82 35.88
C TYR A 4 33.94 22.70 35.03
N TYR A 5 34.72 21.63 35.20
CA TYR A 5 35.93 21.35 34.43
C TYR A 5 35.91 19.91 33.92
N ASN A 6 36.15 18.92 34.77
CA ASN A 6 36.03 17.51 34.38
C ASN A 6 34.88 16.84 35.14
N GLY A 7 34.15 15.93 34.51
CA GLY A 7 33.17 15.07 35.14
C GLY A 7 33.86 13.98 35.95
N LEU A 8 34.57 13.08 35.26
CA LEU A 8 35.43 12.05 35.86
C LEU A 8 36.81 12.12 35.22
N ARG A 9 37.85 12.33 36.03
CA ARG A 9 39.24 12.29 35.59
C ARG A 9 40.02 11.26 36.37
N LEU A 10 40.69 10.37 35.64
CA LEU A 10 41.55 9.32 36.14
C LEU A 10 42.96 9.55 35.63
N ASP A 11 43.87 9.88 36.55
CA ASP A 11 45.28 10.06 36.24
C ASP A 11 46.04 8.84 36.80
N PHE A 12 46.93 8.24 36.01
CA PHE A 12 47.81 7.13 36.43
C PHE A 12 47.05 5.92 37.02
N SER A 13 45.85 5.64 36.52
CA SER A 13 44.92 4.66 37.10
C SER A 13 44.91 3.36 36.30
N HIS A 14 44.66 2.24 36.99
CA HIS A 14 44.76 0.91 36.39
C HIS A 14 43.56 0.07 36.83
N ASN A 15 43.00 -0.74 35.92
CA ASN A 15 41.91 -1.68 36.23
C ASN A 15 40.67 -1.01 36.86
N ILE A 16 40.26 0.14 36.31
CA ILE A 16 39.10 0.89 36.80
C ILE A 16 37.86 0.51 36.01
N THR A 17 36.71 0.44 36.69
CA THR A 17 35.40 0.33 36.04
C THR A 17 34.61 1.62 36.21
N ILE A 18 34.22 2.24 35.10
CA ILE A 18 33.27 3.35 35.05
C ILE A 18 32.04 2.86 34.33
N ASN A 19 30.92 2.67 35.03
CA ASN A 19 29.71 2.15 34.41
C ASN A 19 28.43 2.91 34.77
N ASN A 20 27.52 2.99 33.79
CA ASN A 20 26.16 3.52 33.97
C ASN A 20 26.08 4.93 34.60
N ASN A 21 27.06 5.79 34.32
CA ASN A 21 27.06 7.17 34.78
C ASN A 21 26.39 8.09 33.75
N THR A 22 25.72 9.14 34.22
CA THR A 22 25.29 10.25 33.38
C THR A 22 26.15 11.48 33.70
N ILE A 23 26.83 12.04 32.69
CA ILE A 23 27.77 13.17 32.85
C ILE A 23 27.42 14.24 31.82
N PHE A 24 27.28 15.49 32.27
CA PHE A 24 26.84 16.58 31.40
C PHE A 24 27.45 17.93 31.81
N ASP A 25 27.39 18.90 30.89
CA ASP A 25 27.87 20.28 31.05
C ASP A 25 29.33 20.38 31.57
N SER A 26 30.22 19.48 31.11
CA SER A 26 31.63 19.43 31.51
C SER A 26 32.57 19.77 30.35
N ILE A 27 33.82 20.16 30.62
CA ILE A 27 34.85 20.26 29.58
C ILE A 27 35.24 18.84 29.14
N GLU A 28 35.61 17.96 30.07
CA GLU A 28 35.83 16.55 29.77
C GLU A 28 34.85 15.72 30.59
N ALA A 29 33.98 14.94 29.95
CA ALA A 29 33.02 14.13 30.69
C ALA A 29 33.73 12.96 31.38
N ILE A 30 34.47 12.15 30.61
CA ILE A 30 35.39 11.12 31.12
C ILE A 30 36.77 11.35 30.52
N SER A 31 37.79 11.45 31.36
CA SER A 31 39.18 11.68 30.98
C SER A 31 40.08 10.65 31.63
N LEU A 32 40.80 9.88 30.81
CA LEU A 32 41.84 8.95 31.24
C LEU A 32 43.18 9.50 30.78
N PHE A 33 44.04 9.79 31.74
CA PHE A 33 45.41 10.22 31.50
C PHE A 33 46.37 9.18 32.06
N ARG A 34 47.24 8.62 31.21
CA ARG A 34 48.21 7.59 31.60
C ARG A 34 47.57 6.43 32.35
N SER A 35 46.42 5.99 31.89
CA SER A 35 45.62 4.96 32.55
C SER A 35 45.44 3.74 31.65
N GLU A 36 45.38 2.56 32.27
CA GLU A 36 45.34 1.29 31.54
C GLU A 36 44.33 0.28 32.12
N ASP A 37 44.02 -0.73 31.30
CA ASP A 37 43.17 -1.87 31.63
C ASP A 37 41.78 -1.49 32.19
N SER A 38 41.26 -0.33 31.81
CA SER A 38 40.00 0.18 32.37
C SER A 38 38.79 -0.16 31.50
N ASN A 39 37.64 -0.39 32.14
CA ASN A 39 36.37 -0.70 31.50
C ASN A 39 35.39 0.46 31.66
N ILE A 40 35.06 1.11 30.55
CA ILE A 40 34.12 2.23 30.49
C ILE A 40 32.88 1.72 29.75
N LYS A 41 31.81 1.44 30.51
CA LYS A 41 30.64 0.75 29.97
C LYS A 41 29.30 1.42 30.26
N GLY A 42 28.44 1.59 29.25
CA GLY A 42 27.05 1.98 29.48
C GLY A 42 26.87 3.41 30.01
N ASN A 43 27.87 4.27 29.85
CA ASN A 43 27.79 5.66 30.33
C ASN A 43 27.06 6.55 29.32
N TYR A 44 26.41 7.59 29.81
CA TYR A 44 25.72 8.62 29.03
C TYR A 44 26.39 9.97 29.21
N MET A 45 26.92 10.56 28.14
CA MET A 45 27.63 11.84 28.16
C MET A 45 26.95 12.83 27.22
N LEU A 46 26.47 13.94 27.77
CA LEU A 46 25.62 14.90 27.06
C LEU A 46 26.13 16.34 27.22
N ASP A 47 26.19 17.10 26.13
CA ASP A 47 26.47 18.54 26.15
C ASP A 47 27.81 18.91 26.85
N ASN A 48 28.86 18.10 26.64
CA ASN A 48 30.22 18.37 27.12
C ASN A 48 31.12 18.90 25.99
N TYR A 49 32.27 19.47 26.30
CA TYR A 49 33.23 19.82 25.25
C TYR A 49 33.88 18.55 24.66
N TYR A 50 34.37 17.66 25.51
CA TYR A 50 34.90 16.35 25.18
C TYR A 50 34.05 15.28 25.88
N GLY A 51 33.51 14.32 25.12
CA GLY A 51 32.76 13.20 25.68
C GLY A 51 33.68 12.25 26.46
N ILE A 52 34.54 11.53 25.74
CA ILE A 52 35.57 10.67 26.32
C ILE A 52 36.93 11.08 25.77
N MET A 53 37.92 11.24 26.65
CA MET A 53 39.30 11.54 26.28
C MET A 53 40.23 10.45 26.82
N LEU A 54 41.01 9.83 25.94
CA LEU A 54 42.11 8.94 26.27
C LEU A 54 43.42 9.63 25.88
N ASP A 55 44.25 9.94 26.85
CA ASP A 55 45.57 10.54 26.65
C ASP A 55 46.64 9.62 27.27
N THR A 56 47.59 9.18 26.44
CA THR A 56 48.67 8.26 26.82
C THR A 56 48.11 7.01 27.52
N SER A 57 46.96 6.50 27.09
CA SER A 57 46.18 5.48 27.81
C SER A 57 46.00 4.21 26.98
N TYR A 58 46.16 3.05 27.63
CA TYR A 58 46.40 1.78 26.95
C TYR A 58 45.42 0.68 27.37
N ASN A 59 45.12 -0.27 26.48
CA ASN A 59 44.39 -1.49 26.83
C ASN A 59 43.01 -1.26 27.49
N ASN A 60 42.35 -0.14 27.18
CA ASN A 60 41.03 0.16 27.74
C ASN A 60 39.89 -0.40 26.87
N PHE A 61 38.81 -0.80 27.52
CA PHE A 61 37.60 -1.30 26.88
C PHE A 61 36.45 -0.30 27.04
N LEU A 62 36.01 0.29 25.93
CA LEU A 62 34.91 1.24 25.87
C LEU A 62 33.74 0.55 25.16
N SER A 63 32.65 0.29 25.89
CA SER A 63 31.49 -0.38 25.28
C SER A 63 30.13 0.16 25.68
N GLU A 64 29.18 0.14 24.75
CA GLU A 64 27.78 0.49 25.01
C GLU A 64 27.59 1.90 25.59
N ASN A 65 28.56 2.81 25.40
CA ASN A 65 28.45 4.20 25.86
C ASN A 65 27.69 5.04 24.83
N ASN A 66 26.97 6.05 25.31
CA ASN A 66 26.19 6.96 24.50
C ASN A 66 26.64 8.39 24.73
N VAL A 67 27.33 8.94 23.73
CA VAL A 67 28.01 10.24 23.73
C VAL A 67 27.30 11.15 22.75
N ARG A 68 26.64 12.22 23.23
CA ARG A 68 25.81 13.11 22.41
C ARG A 68 26.07 14.57 22.61
N ASN A 69 25.98 15.33 21.52
CA ASN A 69 26.05 16.80 21.52
C ASN A 69 27.34 17.35 22.14
N ASN A 70 28.47 16.64 21.97
CA ASN A 70 29.77 17.11 22.46
C ASN A 70 30.56 17.80 21.36
N LEU A 71 31.56 18.65 21.64
CA LEU A 71 32.42 19.12 20.53
C LEU A 71 33.16 17.93 19.91
N LEU A 72 33.79 17.09 20.72
CA LEU A 72 34.40 15.84 20.29
C LEU A 72 33.75 14.68 21.06
N GLY A 73 33.30 13.64 20.34
CA GLY A 73 32.72 12.46 20.97
C GLY A 73 33.77 11.65 21.73
N LEU A 74 34.76 11.13 21.01
CA LEU A 74 35.89 10.39 21.56
C LEU A 74 37.22 10.93 20.99
N GLY A 75 38.18 11.24 21.87
CA GLY A 75 39.56 11.57 21.50
C GLY A 75 40.55 10.54 22.00
N LEU A 76 41.47 10.11 21.14
CA LEU A 76 42.64 9.29 21.47
C LEU A 76 43.92 10.04 21.10
N HIS A 77 44.78 10.29 22.08
CA HIS A 77 46.10 10.89 21.93
C HIS A 77 47.15 9.96 22.53
N ASP A 78 48.16 9.56 21.74
CA ASP A 78 49.19 8.56 22.12
C ASP A 78 48.62 7.35 22.89
N SER A 79 47.44 6.88 22.45
CA SER A 79 46.65 5.88 23.14
C SER A 79 46.49 4.64 22.26
N LYS A 80 46.87 3.48 22.80
CA LYS A 80 47.14 2.26 22.03
C LYS A 80 46.39 1.07 22.58
N GLU A 81 46.13 0.09 21.72
CA GLU A 81 45.55 -1.21 22.12
C GLU A 81 44.17 -1.09 22.81
N ASN A 82 43.45 0.01 22.58
CA ASN A 82 42.10 0.19 23.12
C ASN A 82 41.06 -0.46 22.21
N ASN A 83 39.98 -0.97 22.81
CA ASN A 83 38.86 -1.56 22.10
C ASN A 83 37.58 -0.76 22.37
N ILE A 84 37.08 -0.12 21.32
CA ILE A 84 35.93 0.77 21.31
C ILE A 84 34.83 0.07 20.53
N THR A 85 33.86 -0.53 21.23
CA THR A 85 32.83 -1.34 20.60
C THR A 85 31.40 -1.02 20.99
N ARG A 86 30.48 -0.97 20.02
CA ARG A 86 29.04 -0.75 20.27
C ARG A 86 28.72 0.54 21.03
N ASN A 87 29.49 1.61 20.80
CA ASN A 87 29.21 2.94 21.34
C ASN A 87 28.44 3.80 20.33
N SER A 88 27.70 4.80 20.82
CA SER A 88 27.02 5.81 20.00
C SER A 88 27.69 7.17 20.16
N PHE A 89 28.17 7.77 19.06
CA PHE A 89 28.83 9.08 19.00
C PHE A 89 28.04 10.01 18.08
N HIS A 90 27.07 10.74 18.64
CA HIS A 90 26.09 11.49 17.85
C HIS A 90 26.19 13.00 18.04
N ASN A 91 25.88 13.75 16.98
CA ASN A 91 25.74 15.21 17.02
C ASN A 91 26.98 15.94 17.55
N SER A 92 28.18 15.45 17.28
CA SER A 92 29.43 16.12 17.64
C SER A 92 30.04 16.90 16.47
N LEU A 93 31.06 17.72 16.71
CA LEU A 93 31.86 18.26 15.61
C LEU A 93 32.58 17.10 14.93
N ILE A 94 33.35 16.34 15.72
CA ILE A 94 33.96 15.07 15.28
C ILE A 94 33.43 13.95 16.17
N GLY A 95 33.01 12.83 15.58
CA GLY A 95 32.54 11.67 16.34
C GLY A 95 33.68 10.99 17.09
N ILE A 96 34.70 10.54 16.33
CA ILE A 96 35.90 9.89 16.86
C ILE A 96 37.14 10.55 16.23
N TYR A 97 38.09 10.96 17.08
CA TYR A 97 39.37 11.52 16.67
C TYR A 97 40.52 10.71 17.26
N VAL A 98 41.45 10.29 16.40
CA VAL A 98 42.61 9.47 16.74
C VAL A 98 43.87 10.18 16.26
N SER A 99 44.81 10.47 17.15
CA SER A 99 46.04 11.16 16.81
C SER A 99 47.26 10.72 17.63
N ASP A 100 48.43 11.23 17.24
CA ASP A 100 49.67 11.16 18.00
C ASP A 100 50.16 9.72 18.26
N ASN A 101 50.30 8.90 17.22
CA ASN A 101 50.74 7.50 17.28
C ASN A 101 49.81 6.59 18.08
N SER A 102 48.50 6.86 18.00
CA SER A 102 47.45 6.04 18.62
C SER A 102 47.20 4.77 17.81
N ASN A 103 48.08 3.79 18.01
CA ASN A 103 48.19 2.58 17.19
C ASN A 103 47.46 1.36 17.79
N ASN A 104 47.15 0.37 16.94
CA ASN A 104 46.60 -0.93 17.36
C ASN A 104 45.26 -0.85 18.09
N ASN A 105 44.45 0.19 17.87
CA ASN A 105 43.11 0.31 18.43
C ASN A 105 42.07 -0.37 17.53
N SER A 106 40.98 -0.82 18.13
CA SER A 106 39.84 -1.43 17.44
C SER A 106 38.58 -0.60 17.62
N PHE A 107 37.98 -0.16 16.52
CA PHE A 107 36.70 0.55 16.47
C PHE A 107 35.67 -0.35 15.82
N LEU A 108 34.84 -1.00 16.63
CA LEU A 108 33.99 -2.12 16.20
C LEU A 108 32.51 -1.88 16.47
N PHE A 109 31.66 -1.90 15.44
CA PHE A 109 30.20 -1.84 15.60
C PHE A 109 29.69 -0.58 16.32
N ASN A 110 30.38 0.56 16.17
CA ASN A 110 29.91 1.83 16.73
C ASN A 110 28.92 2.52 15.78
N ASP A 111 28.08 3.36 16.36
CA ASP A 111 27.07 4.19 15.70
C ASP A 111 27.54 5.65 15.71
N ILE A 112 27.92 6.21 14.57
CA ILE A 112 28.53 7.54 14.42
C ILE A 112 27.65 8.39 13.50
N VAL A 113 26.86 9.29 14.08
CA VAL A 113 25.71 9.89 13.38
C VAL A 113 25.63 11.40 13.54
N ASN A 114 25.30 12.09 12.44
CA ASN A 114 25.02 13.53 12.40
C ASN A 114 26.16 14.40 12.93
N ASN A 115 27.41 14.04 12.64
CA ASN A 115 28.55 14.84 13.08
C ASN A 115 28.76 16.02 12.12
N SER A 116 28.93 17.22 12.67
CA SER A 116 28.97 18.48 11.91
C SER A 116 30.30 18.75 11.19
N TRP A 117 31.27 17.85 11.34
CA TRP A 117 32.49 17.79 10.55
C TRP A 117 32.73 16.34 10.07
N ASP A 118 33.70 15.63 10.64
CA ASP A 118 34.04 14.26 10.25
C ASP A 118 33.38 13.25 11.21
N GLY A 119 32.95 12.10 10.71
CA GLY A 119 32.49 10.99 11.55
C GLY A 119 33.66 10.41 12.34
N ILE A 120 34.66 9.90 11.62
CA ILE A 120 35.91 9.36 12.15
C ILE A 120 37.08 10.07 11.48
N ARG A 121 38.04 10.55 12.26
CA ARG A 121 39.30 11.12 11.78
C ARG A 121 40.49 10.44 12.44
N ILE A 122 41.44 9.97 11.64
CA ILE A 122 42.68 9.35 12.08
C ILE A 122 43.86 10.10 11.47
N ASP A 123 44.76 10.55 12.35
CA ASP A 123 45.95 11.33 12.04
C ASP A 123 47.17 10.65 12.67
N ASP A 124 48.30 10.57 11.94
CA ASP A 124 49.60 10.09 12.45
C ASP A 124 49.50 8.84 13.33
N SER A 125 48.76 7.83 12.86
CA SER A 125 48.49 6.60 13.62
C SER A 125 48.44 5.41 12.69
N SER A 126 48.71 4.20 13.20
CA SER A 126 48.85 3.02 12.36
C SER A 126 48.20 1.77 12.96
N HIS A 127 47.95 0.77 12.12
CA HIS A 127 47.49 -0.56 12.56
C HIS A 127 46.15 -0.58 13.31
N ASN A 128 45.33 0.46 13.15
CA ASN A 128 43.97 0.49 13.70
C ASN A 128 43.00 -0.32 12.82
N ILE A 129 42.03 -0.98 13.46
CA ILE A 129 40.93 -1.70 12.80
C ILE A 129 39.66 -0.89 12.92
N VAL A 130 39.01 -0.60 11.80
CA VAL A 130 37.70 0.08 11.75
C VAL A 130 36.73 -0.86 11.04
N SER A 131 35.83 -1.50 11.80
CA SER A 131 34.93 -2.49 11.20
C SER A 131 33.53 -2.54 11.82
N GLY A 132 32.52 -2.82 11.00
CA GLY A 132 31.15 -2.95 11.47
C GLY A 132 30.49 -1.63 11.87
N ASN A 133 31.15 -0.48 11.69
CA ASN A 133 30.63 0.81 12.15
C ASN A 133 29.59 1.37 11.19
N PHE A 134 28.57 2.01 11.73
CA PHE A 134 27.58 2.77 10.98
C PHE A 134 27.94 4.26 11.04
N VAL A 135 28.31 4.84 9.89
CA VAL A 135 28.76 6.23 9.79
C VAL A 135 27.81 7.00 8.89
N ASN A 136 26.97 7.84 9.51
CA ASN A 136 25.84 8.45 8.83
C ASN A 136 25.81 9.98 8.98
N ASN A 137 25.52 10.68 7.88
CA ASN A 137 25.27 12.13 7.86
C ASN A 137 26.39 12.99 8.46
N SER A 138 27.64 12.67 8.16
CA SER A 138 28.77 13.56 8.49
C SER A 138 28.85 14.70 7.48
N SER A 139 28.95 15.94 7.97
CA SER A 139 28.91 17.15 7.13
C SER A 139 30.22 17.44 6.37
N LYS A 140 31.22 16.56 6.44
CA LYS A 140 32.41 16.58 5.58
C LYS A 140 32.79 15.19 5.10
N LEU A 141 33.37 14.37 5.98
CA LEU A 141 33.83 13.01 5.65
C LEU A 141 33.23 12.02 6.62
N GLY A 142 32.78 10.86 6.11
CA GLY A 142 32.47 9.72 6.98
C GLY A 142 33.74 9.26 7.71
N LEU A 143 34.79 8.95 6.95
CA LEU A 143 36.11 8.60 7.48
C LEU A 143 37.24 9.38 6.79
N ARG A 144 38.12 10.00 7.57
CA ARG A 144 39.33 10.70 7.09
C ARG A 144 40.59 10.03 7.62
N LEU A 145 41.48 9.63 6.71
CA LEU A 145 42.87 9.28 7.01
C LEU A 145 43.78 10.39 6.47
N ASN A 146 44.50 11.06 7.37
CA ASN A 146 45.48 12.08 6.99
C ASN A 146 46.85 11.47 6.69
N ALA A 147 47.77 12.29 6.16
CA ALA A 147 49.15 11.90 5.93
C ALA A 147 49.77 11.27 7.20
N PHE A 148 50.69 10.32 7.01
CA PHE A 148 51.33 9.52 8.06
C PHE A 148 50.42 8.51 8.78
N SER A 149 49.15 8.41 8.39
CA SER A 149 48.28 7.31 8.85
C SER A 149 48.48 6.07 7.97
N SER A 150 48.78 4.91 8.57
CA SER A 150 49.19 3.75 7.78
C SER A 150 48.70 2.40 8.27
N GLU A 151 48.59 1.45 7.35
CA GLU A 151 48.34 0.04 7.67
C GLU A 151 47.05 -0.17 8.48
N HIS A 152 46.05 0.67 8.25
CA HIS A 152 44.70 0.46 8.79
C HIS A 152 43.96 -0.64 8.04
N LEU A 153 43.08 -1.34 8.74
CA LEU A 153 42.15 -2.31 8.16
C LEU A 153 40.71 -1.81 8.34
N ILE A 154 40.10 -1.35 7.24
CA ILE A 154 38.76 -0.76 7.19
C ILE A 154 37.83 -1.63 6.35
N TYR A 155 36.90 -2.35 6.96
CA TYR A 155 35.99 -3.23 6.23
C TYR A 155 34.67 -3.41 6.98
N ASN A 156 33.62 -3.78 6.27
CA ASN A 156 32.29 -4.02 6.82
C ASN A 156 31.68 -2.80 7.54
N ASN A 157 32.08 -1.59 7.18
CA ASN A 157 31.43 -0.36 7.65
C ASN A 157 30.32 0.05 6.69
N THR A 158 29.37 0.84 7.18
CA THR A 158 28.26 1.37 6.40
C THR A 158 28.35 2.90 6.37
N PHE A 159 28.65 3.46 5.20
CA PHE A 159 28.74 4.89 4.97
C PHE A 159 27.51 5.37 4.20
N ILE A 160 26.70 6.23 4.83
CA ILE A 160 25.44 6.74 4.25
C ILE A 160 25.30 8.23 4.55
N GLY A 161 24.83 9.02 3.58
CA GLY A 161 24.45 10.42 3.76
C GLY A 161 25.62 11.35 4.10
N ASN A 162 26.86 10.89 4.02
CA ASN A 162 28.03 11.73 4.24
C ASN A 162 28.29 12.57 2.98
N ILE A 163 28.82 13.79 3.13
CA ILE A 163 29.16 14.62 1.95
C ILE A 163 30.21 13.93 1.06
N LEU A 164 31.20 13.30 1.69
CA LEU A 164 32.10 12.36 1.06
C LEU A 164 32.28 11.17 2.01
N ASN A 165 32.11 9.94 1.52
CA ASN A 165 32.11 8.78 2.41
C ASN A 165 33.48 8.55 3.06
N ALA A 166 34.55 8.64 2.29
CA ALA A 166 35.90 8.42 2.77
C ALA A 166 36.96 9.25 2.05
N GLN A 167 38.05 9.56 2.76
CA GLN A 167 39.28 10.09 2.20
C GLN A 167 40.50 9.38 2.79
N ASP A 168 41.42 8.98 1.93
CA ASP A 168 42.68 8.35 2.28
C ASP A 168 43.88 9.12 1.69
N ASN A 169 44.57 9.85 2.55
CA ASN A 169 45.87 10.48 2.26
C ASN A 169 47.04 9.76 2.95
N GLY A 170 46.78 8.58 3.52
CA GLY A 170 47.74 7.77 4.24
C GLY A 170 48.54 6.86 3.31
N THR A 171 49.11 5.80 3.88
CA THR A 171 49.90 4.80 3.15
C THR A 171 49.54 3.38 3.55
N ASN A 172 49.45 2.47 2.57
CA ASN A 172 49.21 1.04 2.80
C ASN A 172 47.95 0.70 3.63
N ASN A 173 46.91 1.54 3.56
CA ASN A 173 45.63 1.27 4.21
C ASN A 173 44.80 0.31 3.35
N GLN A 174 44.15 -0.66 4.00
CA GLN A 174 43.30 -1.65 3.37
C GLN A 174 41.83 -1.32 3.62
N TRP A 175 41.05 -1.18 2.56
CA TRP A 175 39.62 -0.84 2.61
C TRP A 175 38.72 -2.06 2.39
N ASP A 176 39.29 -3.26 2.51
CA ASP A 176 38.61 -4.55 2.50
C ASP A 176 39.47 -5.58 3.24
N ASN A 177 38.90 -6.72 3.62
CA ASN A 177 39.64 -7.81 4.26
C ASN A 177 39.99 -8.97 3.31
N GLY A 178 39.90 -8.76 2.00
CA GLY A 178 40.07 -9.80 0.97
C GLY A 178 38.85 -10.69 0.74
N ILE A 179 37.76 -10.50 1.49
CA ILE A 179 36.49 -11.23 1.34
C ILE A 179 35.33 -10.23 1.20
N ILE A 180 35.29 -9.21 2.07
CA ILE A 180 34.29 -8.15 2.08
C ILE A 180 34.95 -6.79 2.31
N GLY A 181 34.34 -5.78 1.71
CA GLY A 181 34.63 -4.38 1.85
C GLY A 181 33.58 -3.67 2.68
N ASN A 182 33.36 -2.40 2.38
CA ASN A 182 32.42 -1.52 3.04
C ASN A 182 31.18 -1.29 2.16
N PHE A 183 30.10 -0.88 2.80
CA PHE A 183 28.91 -0.40 2.13
C PHE A 183 29.01 1.12 1.92
N TRP A 184 28.74 1.55 0.69
CA TRP A 184 28.78 2.95 0.27
C TRP A 184 27.45 3.32 -0.37
N ASP A 185 26.78 4.35 0.13
CA ASP A 185 25.48 4.78 -0.41
C ASP A 185 25.54 5.37 -1.82
N ASP A 186 26.73 5.80 -2.26
CA ASP A 186 27.03 6.31 -3.60
C ASP A 186 27.66 5.25 -4.52
N TYR A 187 27.81 4.00 -4.06
CA TYR A 187 28.27 2.92 -4.92
C TYR A 187 27.15 2.43 -5.85
N ALA A 188 27.47 2.43 -7.14
CA ALA A 188 26.55 2.10 -8.22
C ALA A 188 27.09 0.97 -9.13
N GLY A 189 28.06 0.18 -8.63
CA GLY A 189 28.57 -0.97 -9.37
C GLY A 189 27.60 -2.13 -9.43
N ASP A 190 27.85 -3.04 -10.37
CA ASP A 190 27.04 -4.22 -10.62
C ASP A 190 27.43 -5.40 -9.71
N ASP A 191 26.51 -6.35 -9.53
CA ASP A 191 26.71 -7.64 -8.86
C ASP A 191 26.27 -8.76 -9.82
N LEU A 192 27.15 -9.13 -10.74
CA LEU A 192 26.85 -10.06 -11.84
C LEU A 192 26.74 -11.50 -11.35
N ASP A 193 27.52 -11.89 -10.34
CA ASP A 193 27.52 -13.23 -9.77
C ASP A 193 26.54 -13.42 -8.59
N ARG A 194 25.97 -12.32 -8.09
CA ARG A 194 24.87 -12.23 -7.12
C ARG A 194 25.28 -12.65 -5.71
N ASP A 195 26.54 -12.51 -5.34
CA ASP A 195 27.01 -12.85 -3.98
C ASP A 195 26.72 -11.71 -2.95
N GLY A 196 26.38 -10.51 -3.42
CA GLY A 196 26.14 -9.32 -2.60
C GLY A 196 27.32 -8.38 -2.47
N ILE A 197 28.40 -8.68 -3.17
CA ILE A 197 29.59 -7.87 -3.34
C ILE A 197 29.57 -7.32 -4.76
N GLY A 198 29.96 -6.07 -4.90
CA GLY A 198 30.05 -5.44 -6.21
C GLY A 198 31.30 -5.84 -6.96
N ASP A 199 31.16 -6.08 -8.26
CA ASP A 199 32.24 -6.49 -9.16
C ASP A 199 33.19 -5.35 -9.51
N ASP A 200 32.71 -4.10 -9.42
CA ASP A 200 33.52 -2.91 -9.62
C ASP A 200 34.15 -2.43 -8.31
N HIS A 201 35.44 -2.13 -8.32
CA HIS A 201 36.08 -1.55 -7.14
C HIS A 201 35.51 -0.15 -6.82
N TYR A 202 35.37 0.16 -5.53
CA TYR A 202 35.06 1.51 -5.08
C TYR A 202 36.35 2.30 -4.81
N ASN A 203 36.55 3.42 -5.51
CA ASN A 203 37.74 4.24 -5.35
C ASN A 203 37.62 5.15 -4.13
N ILE A 204 38.60 5.11 -3.24
CA ILE A 204 38.66 6.00 -2.09
C ILE A 204 39.32 7.32 -2.52
N SER A 205 38.65 8.44 -2.25
CA SER A 205 39.19 9.76 -2.56
C SER A 205 40.49 10.02 -1.79
N GLY A 206 41.40 10.83 -2.35
CA GLY A 206 42.62 11.25 -1.65
C GLY A 206 43.91 10.88 -2.39
N LEU A 207 45.04 11.11 -1.73
CA LEU A 207 46.37 10.96 -2.32
C LEU A 207 46.85 9.51 -2.39
N ALA A 208 46.31 8.61 -1.55
CA ALA A 208 46.74 7.21 -1.46
C ALA A 208 46.32 6.38 -2.69
N LYS A 209 45.27 6.82 -3.40
CA LYS A 209 44.62 6.06 -4.49
C LYS A 209 44.17 4.67 -4.05
N SER A 210 43.76 4.56 -2.79
CA SER A 210 43.24 3.33 -2.20
C SER A 210 41.92 2.94 -2.86
N VAL A 211 41.63 1.65 -2.84
CA VAL A 211 40.39 1.08 -3.37
C VAL A 211 39.83 0.09 -2.37
N ASP A 212 38.51 0.05 -2.26
CA ASP A 212 37.77 -1.07 -1.72
C ASP A 212 37.45 -2.02 -2.87
N ARG A 213 38.00 -3.24 -2.80
CA ARG A 213 37.87 -4.24 -3.88
C ARG A 213 36.61 -5.08 -3.78
N PHE A 214 35.93 -5.04 -2.64
CA PHE A 214 34.78 -5.88 -2.35
C PHE A 214 33.63 -5.04 -1.78
N PRO A 215 33.23 -3.94 -2.43
CA PRO A 215 32.19 -3.06 -1.91
C PRO A 215 30.87 -3.82 -1.76
N GLN A 216 30.15 -3.61 -0.66
CA GLN A 216 28.88 -4.29 -0.42
C GLN A 216 27.74 -3.61 -1.16
N ILE A 217 26.82 -4.39 -1.72
CA ILE A 217 25.62 -3.87 -2.41
C ILE A 217 24.40 -3.89 -1.51
N LEU A 218 23.57 -2.86 -1.67
CA LEU A 218 22.35 -2.68 -0.88
C LEU A 218 21.30 -3.71 -1.31
N LYS A 219 21.14 -4.77 -0.52
CA LYS A 219 20.10 -5.76 -0.76
C LYS A 219 18.74 -5.21 -0.30
N LYS A 220 17.92 -4.74 -1.24
CA LYS A 220 16.54 -4.30 -0.99
C LYS A 220 15.54 -5.20 -1.72
N PRO A 221 14.37 -5.50 -1.13
CA PRO A 221 13.32 -6.18 -1.86
C PRO A 221 12.86 -5.29 -3.02
N PRO A 222 12.53 -5.89 -4.18
CA PRO A 222 11.89 -5.15 -5.26
C PRO A 222 10.55 -4.56 -4.78
N GLN A 223 10.11 -3.49 -5.43
CA GLN A 223 8.78 -2.91 -5.20
C GLN A 223 7.90 -3.24 -6.40
N ILE A 224 6.68 -3.69 -6.12
CA ILE A 224 5.66 -3.96 -7.12
C ILE A 224 4.41 -3.17 -6.75
N ILE A 225 3.77 -2.56 -7.75
CA ILE A 225 2.57 -1.75 -7.60
C ILE A 225 1.56 -2.26 -8.61
N ILE A 226 0.33 -2.49 -8.16
CA ILE A 226 -0.82 -2.77 -9.03
C ILE A 226 -1.46 -1.42 -9.39
N GLU A 227 -1.32 -1.01 -10.63
CA GLU A 227 -1.89 0.25 -11.17
C GLU A 227 -3.35 0.07 -11.59
N ASN A 228 -3.70 -1.14 -12.04
CA ASN A 228 -5.05 -1.57 -12.35
C ASN A 228 -5.13 -3.08 -12.11
N PRO A 229 -6.21 -3.63 -11.53
CA PRO A 229 -7.46 -3.00 -11.10
C PRO A 229 -7.34 -2.09 -9.86
N ASN A 230 -8.37 -1.26 -9.61
CA ASN A 230 -8.49 -0.46 -8.39
C ASN A 230 -9.20 -1.23 -7.27
N THR A 231 -9.03 -0.74 -6.05
CA THR A 231 -9.70 -1.30 -4.87
C THR A 231 -11.22 -1.20 -5.02
N ASN A 232 -11.92 -2.32 -4.81
CA ASN A 232 -13.37 -2.52 -4.92
C ASN A 232 -13.96 -2.48 -6.33
N ASP A 233 -13.14 -2.54 -7.37
CA ASP A 233 -13.63 -2.74 -8.74
C ASP A 233 -14.45 -4.05 -8.82
N LEU A 234 -15.52 -4.01 -9.62
CA LEU A 234 -16.53 -5.06 -9.72
C LEU A 234 -16.36 -5.85 -11.01
N TYR A 235 -16.22 -7.17 -10.89
CA TYR A 235 -16.01 -8.08 -12.01
C TYR A 235 -16.97 -9.25 -11.96
N GLY A 236 -17.33 -9.77 -13.14
CA GLY A 236 -18.17 -10.96 -13.28
C GLY A 236 -17.36 -12.22 -13.55
N TYR A 237 -17.74 -12.95 -14.60
CA TYR A 237 -17.08 -14.17 -15.03
C TYR A 237 -15.68 -13.95 -15.63
N ASN A 238 -15.39 -12.76 -16.16
CA ASN A 238 -14.08 -12.43 -16.71
C ASN A 238 -13.20 -11.77 -15.64
N PRO A 239 -11.92 -12.17 -15.52
CA PRO A 239 -10.98 -11.53 -14.61
C PRO A 239 -10.65 -10.09 -15.07
N PRO A 240 -10.15 -9.24 -14.15
CA PRO A 240 -9.63 -7.92 -14.49
C PRO A 240 -8.43 -7.96 -15.44
N GLU A 241 -8.27 -6.93 -16.25
CA GLU A 241 -6.99 -6.60 -16.87
C GLU A 241 -6.01 -6.10 -15.81
N ILE A 242 -4.78 -6.62 -15.81
CA ILE A 242 -3.77 -6.31 -14.79
C ILE A 242 -2.68 -5.42 -15.38
N ASN A 243 -2.49 -4.24 -14.80
CA ASN A 243 -1.37 -3.35 -15.10
C ASN A 243 -0.53 -3.17 -13.84
N ILE A 244 0.78 -3.38 -13.96
CA ILE A 244 1.71 -3.33 -12.84
C ILE A 244 2.94 -2.50 -13.16
N THR A 245 3.51 -1.88 -12.13
CA THR A 245 4.82 -1.23 -12.17
C THR A 245 5.76 -1.99 -11.24
N ILE A 246 6.96 -2.33 -11.71
CA ILE A 246 8.01 -2.95 -10.90
C ILE A 246 9.22 -2.03 -10.87
N THR A 247 9.78 -1.81 -9.69
CA THR A 247 11.05 -1.10 -9.50
C THR A 247 11.99 -1.91 -8.60
N GLY A 248 13.29 -1.81 -8.84
CA GLY A 248 14.31 -2.60 -8.15
C GLY A 248 15.28 -3.24 -9.15
N LEU A 249 16.38 -3.78 -8.62
CA LEU A 249 17.40 -4.47 -9.40
C LEU A 249 17.23 -5.99 -9.30
N ASN A 250 17.74 -6.68 -10.32
CA ASN A 250 17.84 -8.14 -10.36
C ASN A 250 16.51 -8.89 -10.14
N ILE A 251 15.41 -8.39 -10.74
CA ILE A 251 14.10 -9.05 -10.69
C ILE A 251 14.20 -10.48 -11.25
N ASP A 252 13.63 -11.44 -10.54
CA ASP A 252 13.71 -12.86 -10.88
C ASP A 252 12.34 -13.41 -11.30
N THR A 253 11.44 -13.66 -10.35
CA THR A 253 10.11 -14.23 -10.60
C THR A 253 8.99 -13.37 -10.02
N ILE A 254 7.82 -13.44 -10.66
CA ILE A 254 6.59 -12.77 -10.24
C ILE A 254 5.51 -13.84 -10.14
N TRP A 255 4.75 -13.82 -9.04
CA TRP A 255 3.65 -14.76 -8.82
C TRP A 255 2.52 -14.08 -8.05
N TYR A 256 1.33 -14.68 -8.10
CA TYR A 256 0.15 -14.16 -7.41
C TYR A 256 -0.62 -15.26 -6.67
N SER A 257 -1.50 -14.83 -5.78
CA SER A 257 -2.50 -15.68 -5.13
C SER A 257 -3.81 -14.92 -4.95
N LEU A 258 -4.93 -15.62 -5.07
CA LEU A 258 -6.26 -15.10 -4.74
C LEU A 258 -6.68 -15.60 -3.37
N THR A 259 -7.19 -14.70 -2.53
CA THR A 259 -7.69 -15.07 -1.21
C THR A 259 -9.03 -14.41 -0.92
N ASN A 260 -9.86 -15.06 -0.12
CA ASN A 260 -11.01 -14.46 0.55
C ASN A 260 -11.08 -15.02 1.99
N GLU A 261 -12.12 -14.69 2.75
CA GLU A 261 -12.23 -15.10 4.16
C GLU A 261 -12.19 -16.63 4.39
N THR A 262 -12.49 -17.43 3.38
CA THR A 262 -12.67 -18.90 3.50
C THR A 262 -11.77 -19.72 2.59
N TYR A 263 -11.08 -19.08 1.64
CA TYR A 263 -10.34 -19.75 0.58
C TYR A 263 -9.07 -18.98 0.23
N SER A 264 -7.98 -19.72 0.06
CA SER A 264 -6.71 -19.21 -0.46
C SER A 264 -6.25 -20.14 -1.56
N THR A 265 -5.92 -19.58 -2.71
CA THR A 265 -5.26 -20.37 -3.75
C THR A 265 -3.80 -20.65 -3.39
N ILE A 266 -3.17 -21.56 -4.13
CA ILE A 266 -1.71 -21.65 -4.19
C ILE A 266 -1.12 -20.43 -4.94
N ASN A 267 0.21 -20.33 -4.95
CA ASN A 267 0.92 -19.34 -5.76
C ASN A 267 0.95 -19.78 -7.24
N TYR A 268 0.60 -18.86 -8.13
CA TYR A 268 0.67 -19.04 -9.58
C TYR A 268 1.65 -18.07 -10.20
N THR A 269 2.46 -18.54 -11.14
CA THR A 269 3.33 -17.67 -11.95
C THR A 269 2.49 -16.60 -12.65
N PHE A 270 2.90 -15.34 -12.52
CA PHE A 270 2.22 -14.22 -13.15
C PHE A 270 2.78 -14.00 -14.56
N ILE A 271 1.92 -14.12 -15.56
CA ILE A 271 2.26 -13.94 -16.99
C ILE A 271 1.57 -12.71 -17.61
N GLY A 272 1.02 -11.81 -16.78
CA GLY A 272 0.28 -10.62 -17.21
C GLY A 272 -1.23 -10.71 -16.97
N GLU A 273 -1.76 -11.88 -16.64
CA GLU A 273 -3.20 -12.11 -16.43
C GLU A 273 -3.45 -13.10 -15.29
N ILE A 274 -4.68 -13.08 -14.76
CA ILE A 274 -5.18 -14.10 -13.83
C ILE A 274 -5.70 -15.27 -14.66
N ASP A 275 -5.26 -16.49 -14.31
CA ASP A 275 -5.73 -17.72 -14.97
C ASP A 275 -7.25 -17.88 -14.76
N GLN A 276 -7.97 -18.14 -15.86
CA GLN A 276 -9.43 -18.20 -15.84
C GLN A 276 -9.97 -19.33 -14.94
N ASN A 277 -9.30 -20.48 -14.86
CA ASN A 277 -9.74 -21.58 -13.99
C ASN A 277 -9.61 -21.18 -12.52
N THR A 278 -8.51 -20.51 -12.19
CA THR A 278 -8.25 -19.96 -10.86
C THR A 278 -9.29 -18.89 -10.51
N TRP A 279 -9.59 -17.97 -11.44
CA TRP A 279 -10.65 -16.98 -11.26
C TRP A 279 -12.01 -17.64 -11.01
N ASN A 280 -12.36 -18.67 -11.80
CA ASN A 280 -13.62 -19.42 -11.67
C ASN A 280 -13.76 -20.17 -10.33
N SER A 281 -12.65 -20.52 -9.68
CA SER A 281 -12.68 -21.17 -8.36
C SER A 281 -13.13 -20.25 -7.22
N ILE A 282 -13.04 -18.93 -7.41
CA ILE A 282 -13.50 -17.94 -6.44
C ILE A 282 -14.99 -17.66 -6.64
N GLY A 283 -15.77 -17.79 -5.57
CA GLY A 283 -17.20 -17.50 -5.55
C GLY A 283 -17.53 -16.01 -5.50
N ASN A 284 -18.83 -15.71 -5.36
CA ASN A 284 -19.33 -14.34 -5.17
C ASN A 284 -18.76 -13.69 -3.91
N GLY A 285 -18.42 -12.41 -3.99
CA GLY A 285 -18.04 -11.59 -2.86
C GLY A 285 -16.71 -10.88 -3.03
N THR A 286 -16.12 -10.51 -1.91
CA THR A 286 -14.87 -9.76 -1.83
C THR A 286 -13.68 -10.71 -1.83
N LEU A 287 -12.64 -10.40 -2.61
CA LEU A 287 -11.40 -11.16 -2.67
C LEU A 287 -10.17 -10.24 -2.71
N PHE A 288 -9.03 -10.73 -2.27
CA PHE A 288 -7.74 -10.05 -2.37
C PHE A 288 -6.88 -10.71 -3.45
N PHE A 289 -6.44 -9.90 -4.40
CA PHE A 289 -5.40 -10.25 -5.37
C PHE A 289 -4.05 -9.83 -4.78
N ASN A 290 -3.29 -10.82 -4.34
CA ASN A 290 -1.95 -10.64 -3.81
C ASN A 290 -0.94 -10.91 -4.91
N LEU A 291 -0.04 -9.97 -5.15
CA LEU A 291 1.00 -10.06 -6.17
C LEU A 291 2.36 -9.94 -5.50
N TYR A 292 3.28 -10.80 -5.89
CA TYR A 292 4.60 -10.93 -5.29
C TYR A 292 5.66 -10.88 -6.38
N VAL A 293 6.83 -10.37 -6.03
CA VAL A 293 8.03 -10.38 -6.86
C VAL A 293 9.24 -10.68 -5.99
N ASN A 294 10.14 -11.54 -6.45
CA ASN A 294 11.46 -11.67 -5.83
C ASN A 294 12.54 -11.09 -6.73
N ASN A 295 13.66 -10.75 -6.10
CA ASN A 295 14.92 -10.55 -6.81
C ASN A 295 15.82 -11.79 -6.66
N SER A 296 16.95 -11.78 -7.36
CA SER A 296 17.93 -12.86 -7.35
C SER A 296 18.55 -13.15 -5.98
N TYR A 297 18.42 -12.24 -5.01
CA TYR A 297 18.87 -12.45 -3.63
C TYR A 297 17.81 -13.13 -2.76
N GLY A 298 16.66 -13.47 -3.34
CA GLY A 298 15.53 -14.06 -2.62
C GLY A 298 14.73 -13.06 -1.77
N LEU A 299 14.99 -11.75 -1.91
CA LEU A 299 14.18 -10.73 -1.23
C LEU A 299 12.86 -10.54 -1.97
N ILE A 300 11.76 -10.53 -1.22
CA ILE A 300 10.39 -10.51 -1.76
C ILE A 300 9.76 -9.13 -1.52
N GLY A 301 9.23 -8.54 -2.59
CA GLY A 301 8.27 -7.45 -2.55
C GLY A 301 6.86 -7.96 -2.83
N SER A 302 5.85 -7.23 -2.34
CA SER A 302 4.44 -7.59 -2.54
C SER A 302 3.55 -6.37 -2.70
N SER A 303 2.44 -6.55 -3.41
CA SER A 303 1.32 -5.61 -3.52
C SER A 303 0.02 -6.37 -3.38
N GLU A 304 -1.00 -5.70 -2.88
CA GLU A 304 -2.33 -6.28 -2.71
C GLU A 304 -3.39 -5.30 -3.19
N VAL A 305 -4.43 -5.83 -3.84
CA VAL A 305 -5.65 -5.08 -4.13
C VAL A 305 -6.88 -5.92 -3.79
N ASN A 306 -7.87 -5.28 -3.18
CA ASN A 306 -9.17 -5.88 -2.91
C ASN A 306 -10.10 -5.68 -4.11
N LEU A 307 -10.75 -6.75 -4.58
CA LEU A 307 -11.69 -6.77 -5.70
C LEU A 307 -13.04 -7.35 -5.27
N ARG A 308 -14.09 -7.01 -6.02
CA ARG A 308 -15.42 -7.60 -5.85
C ARG A 308 -15.75 -8.46 -7.07
N LYS A 309 -16.19 -9.68 -6.80
CA LYS A 309 -16.70 -10.60 -7.80
C LYS A 309 -18.19 -10.81 -7.62
N ASP A 310 -18.94 -10.65 -8.70
CA ASP A 310 -20.38 -10.86 -8.74
C ASP A 310 -20.76 -11.91 -9.80
N VAL A 311 -21.34 -13.02 -9.33
CA VAL A 311 -21.79 -14.13 -10.17
C VAL A 311 -23.25 -14.49 -9.90
N ILE A 312 -23.95 -13.65 -9.14
CA ILE A 312 -25.34 -13.91 -8.73
C ILE A 312 -26.25 -13.11 -9.66
N SER A 313 -27.14 -13.80 -10.38
CA SER A 313 -28.18 -13.12 -11.14
C SER A 313 -29.20 -12.43 -10.22
N PRO A 314 -29.79 -11.30 -10.67
CA PRO A 314 -30.87 -10.64 -9.94
C PRO A 314 -32.03 -11.57 -9.60
N LEU A 315 -32.76 -11.34 -8.50
CA LEU A 315 -34.01 -12.05 -8.22
C LEU A 315 -35.22 -11.15 -8.49
N ILE A 316 -36.08 -11.55 -9.43
CA ILE A 316 -37.32 -10.84 -9.78
C ILE A 316 -38.52 -11.55 -9.15
N LEU A 317 -39.34 -10.82 -8.41
CA LEU A 317 -40.61 -11.28 -7.84
C LEU A 317 -41.76 -10.45 -8.42
N ILE A 318 -42.78 -11.12 -8.96
CA ILE A 318 -43.97 -10.46 -9.51
C ILE A 318 -45.10 -10.55 -8.48
N HIS A 319 -45.56 -9.40 -7.97
CA HIS A 319 -46.68 -9.33 -7.02
C HIS A 319 -48.01 -9.03 -7.73
N ASN A 320 -47.95 -8.28 -8.83
CA ASN A 320 -49.08 -8.01 -9.70
C ASN A 320 -48.57 -7.81 -11.15
N PRO A 321 -49.30 -8.24 -12.19
CA PRO A 321 -50.55 -9.02 -12.15
C PRO A 321 -50.36 -10.43 -11.59
N ILE A 322 -51.46 -11.11 -11.26
CA ILE A 322 -51.46 -12.53 -10.88
C ILE A 322 -51.77 -13.42 -12.07
N GLU A 323 -51.42 -14.70 -11.95
CA GLU A 323 -51.56 -15.69 -13.01
C GLU A 323 -53.03 -15.80 -13.49
N ASN A 324 -53.23 -15.77 -14.81
CA ASN A 324 -54.52 -15.78 -15.51
C ASN A 324 -55.47 -14.62 -15.16
N GLN A 325 -54.97 -13.51 -14.62
CA GLN A 325 -55.80 -12.32 -14.40
C GLN A 325 -56.30 -11.76 -15.74
N GLU A 326 -57.60 -11.44 -15.81
CA GLU A 326 -58.23 -10.90 -17.01
C GLU A 326 -58.17 -9.36 -17.05
N PHE A 327 -57.81 -8.84 -18.22
CA PHE A 327 -57.76 -7.41 -18.53
C PHE A 327 -58.48 -7.11 -19.85
N ASN A 328 -59.16 -5.97 -19.90
CA ASN A 328 -59.91 -5.51 -21.06
C ASN A 328 -59.12 -4.45 -21.83
N PHE A 329 -59.67 -3.24 -21.95
CA PHE A 329 -59.06 -2.12 -22.67
C PHE A 329 -57.91 -1.48 -21.88
N ASP A 330 -58.02 -1.41 -20.56
CA ASP A 330 -57.00 -0.81 -19.72
C ASP A 330 -55.76 -1.70 -19.62
N ALA A 331 -54.58 -1.10 -19.83
CA ALA A 331 -53.32 -1.82 -19.72
C ALA A 331 -53.08 -2.28 -18.28
N PRO A 332 -52.56 -3.49 -18.07
CA PRO A 332 -52.36 -4.05 -16.74
C PRO A 332 -51.33 -3.24 -15.94
N PHE A 333 -51.63 -3.03 -14.66
CA PHE A 333 -50.68 -2.50 -13.69
C PHE A 333 -49.72 -3.60 -13.25
N TYR A 334 -48.42 -3.33 -13.26
CA TYR A 334 -47.39 -4.21 -12.70
C TYR A 334 -46.87 -3.69 -11.36
N ASN A 335 -46.55 -4.63 -10.47
CA ASN A 335 -45.83 -4.41 -9.22
C ASN A 335 -44.84 -5.55 -9.05
N ILE A 336 -43.55 -5.24 -9.11
CA ILE A 336 -42.47 -6.20 -9.00
C ILE A 336 -41.51 -5.82 -7.86
N THR A 337 -40.71 -6.78 -7.41
CA THR A 337 -39.57 -6.54 -6.53
C THR A 337 -38.34 -7.15 -7.17
N ILE A 338 -37.23 -6.43 -7.14
CA ILE A 338 -35.94 -6.91 -7.62
C ILE A 338 -34.96 -6.85 -6.45
N ILE A 339 -34.32 -7.99 -6.16
CA ILE A 339 -33.25 -8.08 -5.15
C ILE A 339 -31.94 -8.21 -5.91
N GLU A 340 -31.19 -7.11 -6.00
CA GLU A 340 -29.91 -7.03 -6.67
C GLU A 340 -29.12 -5.79 -6.17
N PRO A 341 -27.97 -5.95 -5.50
CA PRO A 341 -27.16 -4.82 -5.02
C PRO A 341 -26.49 -4.00 -6.14
N ASN A 342 -26.21 -4.61 -7.29
CA ASN A 342 -25.49 -4.01 -8.42
C ASN A 342 -26.37 -3.85 -9.66
N LEU A 343 -27.66 -3.56 -9.49
CA LEU A 343 -28.64 -3.51 -10.58
C LEU A 343 -28.26 -2.41 -11.58
N GLU A 344 -28.33 -2.75 -12.88
CA GLU A 344 -28.00 -1.82 -13.97
C GLU A 344 -29.24 -1.46 -14.79
N SER A 345 -30.01 -2.47 -15.23
CA SER A 345 -31.15 -2.23 -16.11
C SER A 345 -32.29 -3.22 -15.91
N ILE A 346 -33.51 -2.75 -16.19
CA ILE A 346 -34.75 -3.50 -16.07
C ILE A 346 -35.67 -3.21 -17.26
N TRP A 347 -36.31 -4.24 -17.79
CA TRP A 347 -37.23 -4.12 -18.91
C TRP A 347 -38.26 -5.25 -18.90
N TYR A 348 -39.29 -5.14 -19.74
CA TYR A 348 -40.19 -6.25 -19.99
C TYR A 348 -40.56 -6.37 -21.47
N THR A 349 -41.13 -7.51 -21.82
CA THR A 349 -41.77 -7.77 -23.12
C THR A 349 -43.14 -8.41 -22.89
N ILE A 350 -44.07 -8.16 -23.80
CA ILE A 350 -45.39 -8.81 -23.87
C ILE A 350 -45.60 -9.56 -25.20
N ASP A 351 -44.56 -9.62 -26.03
CA ASP A 351 -44.58 -10.14 -27.40
C ASP A 351 -43.44 -11.14 -27.64
N ASN A 352 -43.06 -11.89 -26.59
CA ASN A 352 -41.99 -12.90 -26.61
C ASN A 352 -40.61 -12.35 -27.00
N GLY A 353 -40.30 -11.13 -26.57
CA GLY A 353 -38.97 -10.52 -26.74
C GLY A 353 -38.76 -9.83 -28.10
N ASN A 354 -39.80 -9.67 -28.92
CA ASN A 354 -39.71 -8.90 -30.15
C ASN A 354 -39.52 -7.39 -29.84
N THR A 355 -40.19 -6.92 -28.80
CA THR A 355 -40.07 -5.55 -28.30
C THR A 355 -39.72 -5.57 -26.81
N ASN A 356 -38.61 -4.92 -26.46
CA ASN A 356 -38.20 -4.71 -25.07
C ASN A 356 -38.53 -3.28 -24.63
N ILE A 357 -39.27 -3.15 -23.54
CA ILE A 357 -39.68 -1.88 -22.96
C ILE A 357 -38.89 -1.66 -21.67
N THR A 358 -37.91 -0.75 -21.71
CA THR A 358 -37.13 -0.35 -20.54
C THR A 358 -38.01 0.40 -19.53
N ILE A 359 -37.85 0.08 -18.26
CA ILE A 359 -38.52 0.76 -17.15
C ILE A 359 -37.50 1.24 -16.12
N THR A 360 -37.90 2.18 -15.26
CA THR A 360 -37.06 2.67 -14.14
C THR A 360 -37.74 2.45 -12.79
N GLU A 361 -39.07 2.33 -12.79
CA GLU A 361 -39.89 2.13 -11.60
C GLU A 361 -40.29 0.66 -11.48
N LEU A 362 -40.36 0.15 -10.25
CA LEU A 362 -40.80 -1.23 -9.95
C LEU A 362 -42.32 -1.39 -9.93
N THR A 363 -43.05 -0.29 -10.13
CA THR A 363 -44.51 -0.28 -10.27
C THR A 363 -44.92 0.65 -11.39
N GLY A 364 -45.91 0.27 -12.19
CA GLY A 364 -46.38 1.08 -13.31
C GLY A 364 -47.43 0.37 -14.13
N ASN A 365 -47.82 0.93 -15.27
CA ASN A 365 -48.69 0.23 -16.22
C ASN A 365 -47.86 -0.30 -17.38
N ILE A 366 -48.25 -1.46 -17.90
CA ILE A 366 -47.74 -1.95 -19.19
C ILE A 366 -48.02 -0.88 -20.26
N TYR A 367 -47.06 -0.71 -21.15
CA TYR A 367 -47.04 0.37 -22.12
C TYR A 367 -48.28 0.28 -23.00
N TYR A 368 -49.11 1.32 -22.94
CA TYR A 368 -50.45 1.27 -23.49
C TYR A 368 -50.48 0.91 -24.97
N GLN A 369 -49.57 1.43 -25.80
CA GLN A 369 -49.57 1.13 -27.24
C GLN A 369 -49.18 -0.32 -27.54
N ALA A 370 -48.26 -0.90 -26.75
CA ALA A 370 -47.92 -2.30 -26.86
C ALA A 370 -49.11 -3.16 -26.43
N TRP A 371 -49.77 -2.79 -25.32
CA TRP A 371 -50.97 -3.48 -24.84
C TRP A 371 -52.11 -3.42 -25.86
N GLU A 372 -52.41 -2.24 -26.43
CA GLU A 372 -53.47 -2.05 -27.43
C GLU A 372 -53.26 -2.96 -28.64
N SER A 373 -52.01 -3.07 -29.10
CA SER A 373 -51.61 -3.87 -30.26
C SER A 373 -51.58 -5.39 -29.99
N ALA A 374 -51.54 -5.82 -28.73
CA ALA A 374 -51.50 -7.24 -28.37
C ALA A 374 -52.81 -7.97 -28.75
N PRO A 375 -52.75 -9.23 -29.23
CA PRO A 375 -53.94 -10.00 -29.55
C PRO A 375 -54.78 -10.33 -28.31
N ASN A 376 -56.06 -10.65 -28.50
CA ASN A 376 -56.87 -11.26 -27.43
C ASN A 376 -56.38 -12.69 -27.15
N GLY A 377 -56.53 -13.12 -25.90
CA GLY A 377 -56.10 -14.44 -25.43
C GLY A 377 -55.03 -14.35 -24.36
N LEU A 378 -54.22 -15.41 -24.24
CA LEU A 378 -53.12 -15.47 -23.29
C LEU A 378 -51.98 -14.56 -23.73
N ILE A 379 -51.52 -13.71 -22.82
CA ILE A 379 -50.36 -12.82 -22.99
C ILE A 379 -49.36 -13.16 -21.89
N THR A 380 -48.13 -13.49 -22.28
CA THR A 380 -47.01 -13.68 -21.34
C THR A 380 -46.27 -12.36 -21.20
N ILE A 381 -46.22 -11.82 -19.99
CA ILE A 381 -45.35 -10.70 -19.65
C ILE A 381 -44.06 -11.29 -19.09
N ILE A 382 -42.92 -11.01 -19.71
CA ILE A 382 -41.60 -11.42 -19.22
C ILE A 382 -40.87 -10.17 -18.74
N PHE A 383 -40.54 -10.13 -17.46
CA PHE A 383 -39.69 -9.11 -16.87
C PHE A 383 -38.24 -9.59 -16.83
N TYR A 384 -37.34 -8.66 -17.10
CA TYR A 384 -35.89 -8.87 -17.12
C TYR A 384 -35.21 -7.88 -16.18
N ALA A 385 -34.12 -8.34 -15.57
CA ALA A 385 -33.23 -7.53 -14.77
C ALA A 385 -31.79 -7.96 -15.06
N GLN A 386 -30.92 -6.99 -15.28
CA GLN A 386 -29.49 -7.21 -15.51
C GLN A 386 -28.68 -6.36 -14.54
N ASP A 387 -27.66 -6.96 -13.94
CA ASP A 387 -26.70 -6.25 -13.09
C ASP A 387 -25.56 -5.58 -13.90
N LYS A 388 -24.67 -4.89 -13.20
CA LYS A 388 -23.53 -4.16 -13.79
C LYS A 388 -22.49 -5.04 -14.46
N VAL A 389 -22.41 -6.32 -14.12
CA VAL A 389 -21.43 -7.26 -14.70
C VAL A 389 -22.05 -8.19 -15.73
N GLY A 390 -23.33 -7.99 -16.03
CA GLY A 390 -24.07 -8.65 -17.10
C GLY A 390 -24.84 -9.89 -16.66
N ASN A 391 -24.93 -10.22 -15.37
CA ASN A 391 -25.77 -11.32 -14.91
C ASN A 391 -27.25 -10.96 -15.17
N LEU A 392 -27.92 -11.81 -15.95
CA LEU A 392 -29.29 -11.62 -16.38
C LEU A 392 -30.22 -12.53 -15.57
N ALA A 393 -31.38 -11.98 -15.21
CA ALA A 393 -32.51 -12.73 -14.68
C ALA A 393 -33.78 -12.42 -15.46
N GLU A 394 -34.66 -13.41 -15.55
CA GLU A 394 -36.00 -13.23 -16.08
C GLU A 394 -37.04 -13.89 -15.17
N ASN A 395 -38.23 -13.31 -15.11
CA ASN A 395 -39.40 -13.93 -14.52
C ASN A 395 -40.63 -13.53 -15.33
N ASN A 396 -41.60 -14.43 -15.46
CA ASN A 396 -42.76 -14.20 -16.30
C ASN A 396 -44.07 -14.50 -15.58
N ILE A 397 -45.14 -13.92 -16.12
CA ILE A 397 -46.51 -14.13 -15.67
C ILE A 397 -47.42 -14.20 -16.89
N ILE A 398 -48.39 -15.12 -16.87
CA ILE A 398 -49.38 -15.24 -17.95
C ILE A 398 -50.67 -14.56 -17.50
N ILE A 399 -51.20 -13.68 -18.34
CA ILE A 399 -52.48 -12.98 -18.13
C ILE A 399 -53.39 -13.16 -19.35
N ILE A 400 -54.65 -12.72 -19.23
CA ILE A 400 -55.64 -12.86 -20.28
C ILE A 400 -56.08 -11.48 -20.76
N LYS A 401 -56.01 -11.22 -22.07
CA LYS A 401 -56.63 -10.06 -22.72
C LYS A 401 -57.97 -10.45 -23.35
N SER A 402 -59.05 -9.79 -22.96
CA SER A 402 -60.39 -10.02 -23.52
C SER A 402 -61.09 -8.70 -23.86
N THR A 403 -61.36 -8.46 -25.14
CA THR A 403 -62.17 -7.29 -25.56
C THR A 403 -63.66 -7.60 -25.73
N LEU A 404 -64.17 -8.68 -25.13
CA LEU A 404 -65.59 -9.03 -25.17
C LEU A 404 -66.42 -8.01 -24.36
N TYR A 405 -66.98 -7.03 -25.08
CA TYR A 405 -67.96 -6.10 -24.56
C TYR A 405 -69.26 -6.87 -24.27
N ASN A 406 -69.58 -7.11 -23.00
CA ASN A 406 -70.97 -7.37 -22.63
C ASN A 406 -71.74 -6.05 -22.84
N GLN A 407 -72.37 -5.91 -24.00
CA GLN A 407 -73.43 -4.93 -24.18
C GLN A 407 -74.59 -5.32 -23.26
N GLU A 408 -74.60 -4.82 -22.03
CA GLU A 408 -75.90 -4.47 -21.45
C GLU A 408 -76.43 -3.30 -22.28
N SER A 409 -77.49 -3.62 -23.02
CA SER A 409 -78.19 -2.76 -23.94
C SER A 409 -78.75 -1.51 -23.25
N LYS A 410 -77.93 -0.46 -23.14
CA LYS A 410 -78.45 0.92 -23.09
C LYS A 410 -78.94 1.30 -24.49
N ILE A 411 -80.16 0.86 -24.81
CA ILE A 411 -80.93 1.44 -25.91
C ILE A 411 -81.32 2.86 -25.48
N SER A 412 -80.70 3.85 -26.12
CA SER A 412 -81.23 5.20 -26.20
C SER A 412 -82.44 5.16 -27.14
N GLY A 413 -83.65 5.19 -26.57
CA GLY A 413 -84.88 5.14 -27.35
C GLY A 413 -86.11 4.84 -26.50
N TYR A 414 -86.60 5.86 -25.81
CA TYR A 414 -87.98 6.08 -25.36
C TYR A 414 -88.81 4.88 -24.82
N ASN A 415 -89.13 4.95 -23.52
CA ASN A 415 -90.25 4.24 -22.91
C ASN A 415 -91.57 4.59 -23.61
N LEU A 416 -92.02 3.66 -24.43
CA LEU A 416 -93.32 3.60 -25.10
C LEU A 416 -94.38 3.13 -24.09
N ILE A 417 -94.61 3.89 -23.01
CA ILE A 417 -95.75 3.72 -22.08
C ILE A 417 -96.26 5.11 -21.64
N ILE A 418 -96.75 5.92 -22.58
CA ILE A 418 -97.83 6.90 -22.38
C ILE A 418 -98.62 7.03 -23.70
N VAL A 419 -99.31 5.97 -24.16
CA VAL A 419 -100.44 6.08 -25.12
C VAL A 419 -101.60 5.11 -24.79
N SER A 420 -101.60 4.37 -23.68
CA SER A 420 -102.70 3.45 -23.32
C SER A 420 -103.61 3.90 -22.18
N THR A 421 -103.73 5.22 -21.94
CA THR A 421 -104.82 5.80 -21.14
C THR A 421 -105.36 7.08 -21.77
N PHE A 422 -105.91 7.02 -22.99
CA PHE A 422 -106.93 7.99 -23.43
C PHE A 422 -107.75 7.53 -24.65
N PHE A 423 -108.20 6.26 -24.65
CA PHE A 423 -109.37 5.85 -25.42
C PHE A 423 -110.28 5.04 -24.48
N GLY A 424 -111.15 5.75 -23.76
CA GLY A 424 -112.00 5.11 -22.75
C GLY A 424 -113.00 6.00 -22.01
N VAL A 425 -113.34 7.19 -22.51
CA VAL A 425 -114.61 7.89 -22.18
C VAL A 425 -115.05 8.57 -23.48
N ILE A 426 -115.85 7.88 -24.29
CA ILE A 426 -117.31 8.03 -24.36
C ILE A 426 -117.71 9.44 -24.83
N LEU A 427 -118.14 9.49 -26.10
CA LEU A 427 -119.49 9.95 -26.48
C LEU A 427 -120.09 11.03 -25.55
N ILE A 428 -119.85 12.31 -25.87
CA ILE A 428 -120.59 13.54 -25.55
C ILE A 428 -119.61 14.64 -26.03
N VAL A 429 -119.64 15.18 -27.25
CA VAL A 429 -120.55 16.23 -27.73
C VAL A 429 -120.41 16.31 -29.28
N ILE A 430 -121.24 15.58 -30.01
CA ILE A 430 -121.86 16.17 -31.21
C ILE A 430 -123.17 16.76 -30.68
N PHE A 431 -123.13 17.98 -30.16
CA PHE A 431 -124.31 18.83 -29.98
C PHE A 431 -123.90 20.26 -29.66
N LYS A 432 -123.73 21.04 -30.74
CA LYS A 432 -123.94 22.49 -30.92
C LYS A 432 -122.83 23.01 -31.83
N LYS A 433 -123.03 23.01 -33.15
CA LYS A 433 -124.01 23.81 -33.87
C LYS A 433 -123.92 25.29 -33.47
N ASN A 434 -123.49 26.08 -34.45
CA ASN A 434 -123.76 27.49 -34.69
C ASN A 434 -122.81 28.54 -34.13
N ARG A 435 -122.50 29.46 -35.06
CA ARG A 435 -122.29 30.91 -34.89
C ARG A 435 -120.90 31.28 -34.35
N ILE A 436 -120.11 32.18 -34.93
CA ILE A 436 -120.29 33.39 -35.76
C ILE A 436 -118.88 33.70 -36.32
N ARG A 437 -118.66 33.86 -37.64
CA ARG A 437 -118.74 35.09 -38.45
C ARG A 437 -117.81 36.25 -37.99
N HIS A 438 -116.95 36.68 -38.91
CA HIS A 438 -116.25 37.99 -38.99
C HIS A 438 -115.23 38.28 -37.87
N ARG A 439 -114.03 38.78 -38.14
CA ARG A 439 -113.63 39.77 -39.15
C ARG A 439 -112.15 39.60 -39.48
#